data_AF-A0A661ZBX0-F1
#
_entry.id   AF-A0A661ZBX0-F1
#
_cell.length_a   1.000
_cell.length_b   1.000
_cell.length_c   1.000
_cell.angle_alpha   90.00
_cell.angle_beta   90.00
_cell.angle_gamma   90.00
#
_symmetry.space_group_name_H-M   'P 1'
#
loop_
_entity.id
_entity.type
_entity.pdbx_description
1 polymer ?
#
loop_
_entity_poly.entity_id
_entity_poly.type
_entity_poly.pdbx_seq_one_letter_code
_entity_poly.pdbx_strand_id
1 'polypeptide(L)'
;MLAFLYDQNSGVIEIEPSSLNLENANFKLAGSVDLKNDINLDINVEGTDSDFSFFKLWLSDSGIKNLQSGEVYFNGTIKGPAKHDIPQMEFNFGFTDVTLNIPDVKEQIKDLNLEGFFKSGEKNDFSEAQLEIKSLKGQLPGGYINAHLFLEDFTNPTFDILWDIKSNLHGLVKVLKMDAIESLDGEVSIYDNTKGFYDLKSGNIVE
;
A
#
# COMPACT_ATOMS: atom_id res chain seq x y z
N MET A 1 21.10 13.42 4.53
CA MET A 1 20.89 14.87 4.73
C MET A 1 20.24 15.37 3.46
N LEU A 2 19.14 16.13 3.57
CA LEU A 2 18.49 16.72 2.40
C LEU A 2 19.37 17.84 1.84
N ALA A 3 19.76 17.73 0.58
CA ALA A 3 20.53 18.72 -0.16
C ALA A 3 19.72 19.18 -1.37
N PHE A 4 19.59 20.50 -1.54
CA PHE A 4 18.93 21.08 -2.69
C PHE A 4 19.60 22.38 -3.11
N LEU A 5 19.51 22.68 -4.41
CA LEU A 5 20.00 23.91 -5.02
C LEU A 5 18.83 24.66 -5.63
N TYR A 6 18.75 25.96 -5.38
CA TYR A 6 17.73 26.83 -5.99
C TYR A 6 18.37 27.78 -7.00
N ASP A 7 17.96 27.66 -8.26
CA ASP A 7 18.31 28.62 -9.30
C ASP A 7 17.27 29.75 -9.32
N GLN A 8 17.68 30.94 -8.91
CA GLN A 8 16.81 32.12 -8.87
C GLN A 8 16.32 32.57 -10.26
N ASN A 9 17.12 32.31 -11.31
CA ASN A 9 16.80 32.74 -12.67
C ASN A 9 15.73 31.85 -13.28
N SER A 10 15.95 30.53 -13.29
CA SER A 10 14.97 29.57 -13.80
C SER A 10 13.80 29.35 -12.83
N GLY A 11 14.00 29.51 -11.52
CA GLY A 11 13.02 29.17 -10.49
C GLY A 11 12.96 27.68 -10.17
N VAL A 12 13.96 26.91 -10.64
CA VAL A 12 14.04 25.47 -10.43
C VAL A 12 14.75 25.17 -9.11
N ILE A 13 14.17 24.24 -8.34
CA ILE A 13 14.82 23.58 -7.21
C ILE A 13 15.30 22.22 -7.71
N GLU A 14 16.61 22.00 -7.66
CA GLU A 14 17.21 20.69 -7.87
C GLU A 14 17.41 20.00 -6.52
N ILE A 15 16.93 18.78 -6.39
CA ILE A 15 17.09 17.92 -5.22
C ILE A 15 18.15 16.89 -5.57
N GLU A 16 19.36 17.07 -5.04
CA GLU A 16 20.41 16.09 -5.18
C GLU A 16 20.01 14.77 -4.48
N PRO A 17 20.50 13.61 -4.93
CA PRO A 17 20.24 12.33 -4.27
C PRO A 17 20.48 12.41 -2.75
N SER A 18 19.37 12.43 -2.02
CA SER A 18 19.35 12.83 -0.61
C SER A 18 18.60 11.81 0.21
N SER A 19 19.12 11.50 1.39
CA SER A 19 18.38 10.70 2.39
C SER A 19 17.76 11.59 3.46
N LEU A 20 16.47 11.39 3.72
CA LEU A 20 15.67 11.95 4.80
C LEU A 20 15.27 10.82 5.74
N ASN A 21 15.56 10.98 7.03
CA ASN A 21 15.06 10.07 8.06
C ASN A 21 13.88 10.74 8.76
N LEU A 22 12.71 10.09 8.74
CA LEU A 22 11.52 10.50 9.47
C LEU A 22 11.17 9.36 10.42
N GLU A 23 11.31 9.61 11.73
CA GLU A 23 11.26 8.56 12.75
C GLU A 23 12.21 7.40 12.40
N ASN A 24 11.68 6.20 12.18
CA ASN A 24 12.43 4.99 11.83
C ASN A 24 12.39 4.67 10.32
N ALA A 25 11.69 5.48 9.53
CA ALA A 25 11.63 5.31 8.08
C ALA A 25 12.74 6.13 7.38
N ASN A 26 13.41 5.49 6.42
CA ASN A 26 14.39 6.13 5.55
C ASN A 26 13.77 6.41 4.19
N PHE A 27 13.92 7.64 3.72
CA PHE A 27 13.47 8.10 2.42
C PHE A 27 14.68 8.57 1.62
N LYS A 28 14.79 8.14 0.36
CA LYS A 28 15.68 8.74 -0.61
C LYS A 28 14.85 9.56 -1.60
N LEU A 29 15.30 10.77 -1.86
CA LEU A 29 14.64 11.73 -2.75
C LEU A 29 15.68 12.27 -3.73
N ALA A 30 15.29 12.40 -4.99
CA ALA A 30 16.09 13.04 -6.03
C ALA A 30 15.17 13.60 -7.11
N GLY A 31 15.59 14.65 -7.80
CA GLY A 31 14.85 15.20 -8.94
C GLY A 31 14.73 16.71 -8.90
N SER A 32 13.69 17.26 -9.53
CA SER A 32 13.53 18.70 -9.67
C SER A 32 12.09 19.18 -9.44
N VAL A 33 11.97 20.45 -9.06
CA VAL A 33 10.71 21.19 -8.97
C VAL A 33 10.86 22.53 -9.69
N ASP A 34 10.11 22.73 -10.77
CA ASP A 34 10.05 24.01 -11.47
C ASP A 34 8.90 24.86 -10.92
N LEU A 35 9.22 25.82 -10.05
CA LEU A 35 8.22 26.67 -9.41
C LEU A 35 7.55 27.66 -10.38
N LYS A 36 8.19 28.00 -11.51
CA LYS A 36 7.67 28.97 -12.48
C LYS A 36 6.80 28.31 -13.54
N ASN A 37 6.99 27.02 -13.79
CA ASN A 37 6.20 26.23 -14.73
C ASN A 37 5.14 25.40 -13.99
N ASP A 38 4.13 26.05 -13.42
CA ASP A 38 3.00 25.39 -12.72
C ASP A 38 3.38 24.33 -11.68
N ILE A 39 4.51 24.56 -10.99
CA ILE A 39 5.06 23.62 -10.00
C ILE A 39 5.25 22.26 -10.67
N ASN A 40 5.96 22.23 -11.80
CA ASN A 40 6.21 21.01 -12.54
C ASN A 40 7.22 20.16 -11.78
N LEU A 41 6.79 18.95 -11.40
CA LEU A 41 7.56 17.97 -10.65
C LEU A 41 8.26 17.02 -11.61
N ASP A 42 9.47 16.61 -11.26
CA ASP A 42 10.11 15.40 -11.74
C ASP A 42 10.89 14.81 -10.57
N ILE A 43 10.19 14.05 -9.73
CA ILE A 43 10.70 13.57 -8.44
C ILE A 43 10.74 12.05 -8.45
N ASN A 44 11.87 11.51 -8.04
CA ASN A 44 12.05 10.11 -7.68
C ASN A 44 12.06 10.00 -6.16
N VAL A 45 11.31 9.03 -5.64
CA VAL A 45 11.29 8.70 -4.23
C VAL A 45 11.49 7.21 -4.05
N GLU A 46 12.34 6.85 -3.10
CA GLU A 46 12.41 5.51 -2.53
C GLU A 46 12.21 5.65 -1.02
N GLY A 47 11.58 4.69 -0.39
CA GLY A 47 11.67 4.58 1.05
C GLY A 47 11.59 3.16 1.52
N THR A 48 12.25 2.94 2.64
CA THR A 48 12.33 1.65 3.31
C THR A 48 12.10 1.85 4.79
N ASP A 49 11.39 0.91 5.38
CA ASP A 49 11.12 0.89 6.80
C ASP A 49 11.16 -0.55 7.31
N SER A 50 11.85 -0.75 8.43
CA SER A 50 12.02 -2.07 9.06
C SER A 50 11.20 -2.24 10.33
N ASP A 51 10.47 -1.22 10.78
CA ASP A 51 9.69 -1.27 12.01
C ASP A 51 8.21 -0.91 11.84
N PHE A 52 7.76 -0.85 10.58
CA PHE A 52 6.38 -0.55 10.19
C PHE A 52 5.87 0.81 10.67
N SER A 53 6.74 1.74 11.09
CA SER A 53 6.38 3.14 11.35
C SER A 53 5.71 3.80 10.14
N PHE A 54 6.04 3.38 8.91
CA PHE A 54 5.35 3.78 7.69
C PHE A 54 3.86 3.44 7.75
N PHE A 55 3.51 2.25 8.21
CA PHE A 55 2.11 1.84 8.32
C PHE A 55 1.36 2.54 9.46
N LYS A 56 2.02 3.16 10.44
CA LYS A 56 1.35 4.04 11.43
C LYS A 56 0.62 5.22 10.78
N LEU A 57 1.02 5.60 9.57
CA LEU A 57 0.35 6.67 8.82
C LEU A 57 -0.99 6.21 8.20
N TRP A 58 -1.18 4.91 8.00
CA TRP A 58 -2.29 4.34 7.21
C TRP A 58 -3.14 3.33 7.98
N LEU A 59 -2.54 2.58 8.91
CA LEU A 59 -3.19 1.58 9.75
C LEU A 59 -3.48 2.17 11.13
N SER A 60 -4.65 1.82 11.67
CA SER A 60 -4.96 2.10 13.07
C SER A 60 -3.94 1.45 14.02
N ASP A 61 -3.73 2.02 15.21
CA ASP A 61 -2.87 1.45 16.26
C ASP A 61 -3.13 -0.05 16.53
N SER A 62 -4.39 -0.47 16.39
CA SER A 62 -4.80 -1.87 16.55
C SER A 62 -4.24 -2.82 15.48
N GLY A 63 -4.01 -2.34 14.26
CA GLY A 63 -3.43 -3.12 13.16
C GLY A 63 -1.91 -3.30 13.29
N ILE A 64 -1.25 -2.44 14.05
CA ILE A 64 0.21 -2.38 14.16
C ILE A 64 0.72 -3.14 15.37
N LYS A 65 -0.09 -3.23 16.43
CA LYS A 65 0.28 -3.87 17.70
C LYS A 65 0.79 -5.32 17.56
N ASN A 66 0.38 -6.01 16.50
CA ASN A 66 0.68 -7.43 16.29
C ASN A 66 1.80 -7.67 15.26
N LEU A 67 2.30 -6.63 14.59
CA LEU A 67 3.45 -6.73 13.68
C LEU A 67 4.72 -6.96 14.52
N GLN A 68 5.57 -7.89 14.09
CA GLN A 68 6.79 -8.26 14.82
C GLN A 68 8.06 -7.88 14.08
N SER A 69 8.12 -8.18 12.79
CA SER A 69 9.28 -8.00 11.94
C SER A 69 8.85 -8.03 10.48
N GLY A 70 9.58 -7.32 9.63
CA GLY A 70 9.45 -7.37 8.19
C GLY A 70 10.09 -6.14 7.56
N GLU A 71 10.31 -6.21 6.25
CA GLU A 71 10.84 -5.09 5.49
C GLU A 71 9.73 -4.50 4.63
N VAL A 72 9.55 -3.19 4.72
CA VAL A 72 8.58 -2.44 3.94
C VAL A 72 9.36 -1.59 2.95
N TYR A 73 8.89 -1.56 1.71
CA TYR A 73 9.49 -0.72 0.69
C TYR A 73 8.42 0.00 -0.11
N PHE A 74 8.80 1.16 -0.62
CA PHE A 74 8.09 1.82 -1.69
C PHE A 74 9.10 2.57 -2.57
N ASN A 75 8.84 2.63 -3.86
CA ASN A 75 9.64 3.39 -4.81
C ASN A 75 8.74 3.90 -5.92
N GLY A 76 9.03 5.08 -6.45
CA GLY A 76 8.19 5.63 -7.49
C GLY A 76 8.62 6.99 -7.97
N THR A 77 7.81 7.51 -8.88
CA THR A 77 8.04 8.80 -9.53
C THR A 77 6.79 9.66 -9.49
N ILE A 78 6.99 10.96 -9.42
CA ILE A 78 5.96 11.98 -9.50
C ILE A 78 6.39 12.97 -10.59
N LYS A 79 5.61 13.08 -11.66
CA LYS A 79 5.98 13.84 -12.86
C LYS A 79 4.83 14.71 -13.34
N GLY A 80 5.13 15.94 -13.71
CA GLY A 80 4.16 16.87 -14.31
C GLY A 80 3.73 18.00 -13.37
N PRO A 81 2.83 18.88 -13.84
CA PRO A 81 2.36 20.05 -13.11
C PRO A 81 1.54 19.66 -11.87
N ALA A 82 1.71 20.39 -10.77
CA ALA A 82 1.03 20.13 -9.50
C ALA A 82 0.24 21.33 -8.96
N LYS A 83 0.27 22.49 -9.65
CA LYS A 83 -0.40 23.70 -9.18
C LYS A 83 -1.92 23.67 -9.34
N HIS A 84 -2.39 23.19 -10.49
CA HIS A 84 -3.82 23.04 -10.79
C HIS A 84 -4.14 21.68 -11.42
N ASP A 85 -3.11 20.86 -11.61
CA ASP A 85 -3.20 19.53 -12.21
C ASP A 85 -2.76 18.48 -11.20
N ILE A 86 -3.21 17.25 -11.41
CA ILE A 86 -2.73 16.06 -10.73
C ILE A 86 -1.48 15.58 -11.49
N PRO A 87 -0.30 15.57 -10.88
CA PRO A 87 0.89 15.03 -11.52
C PRO A 87 0.73 13.52 -11.71
N GLN A 88 1.36 13.00 -12.75
CA GLN A 88 1.47 11.56 -12.96
C GLN A 88 2.28 10.93 -11.85
N MET A 89 1.73 9.90 -11.25
CA MET A 89 2.33 9.16 -10.15
C MET A 89 2.43 7.70 -10.54
N GLU A 90 3.58 7.09 -10.32
CA GLU A 90 3.80 5.65 -10.48
C GLU A 90 4.61 5.14 -9.29
N PHE A 91 4.10 4.12 -8.61
CA PHE A 91 4.71 3.56 -7.41
C PHE A 91 4.70 2.04 -7.42
N ASN A 92 5.84 1.42 -7.11
CA ASN A 92 5.90 0.04 -6.64
C ASN A 92 6.02 0.06 -5.11
N PHE A 93 5.29 -0.81 -4.43
CA PHE A 93 5.32 -0.90 -2.98
C PHE A 93 5.12 -2.33 -2.53
N GLY A 94 5.49 -2.61 -1.29
CA GLY A 94 5.31 -3.94 -0.75
C GLY A 94 5.93 -4.13 0.61
N PHE A 95 5.84 -5.37 1.07
CA PHE A 95 6.56 -5.82 2.24
C PHE A 95 6.99 -7.26 2.09
N THR A 96 8.06 -7.64 2.77
CA THR A 96 8.60 -9.00 2.75
C THR A 96 8.81 -9.53 4.16
N ASP A 97 8.64 -10.84 4.29
CA ASP A 97 8.87 -11.62 5.51
C ASP A 97 8.18 -11.05 6.76
N VAL A 98 6.95 -10.54 6.57
CA VAL A 98 6.16 -9.99 7.67
C VAL A 98 5.61 -11.12 8.54
N THR A 99 5.82 -11.00 9.85
CA THR A 99 5.20 -11.89 10.85
C THR A 99 4.21 -11.13 11.71
N LEU A 100 3.00 -11.68 11.84
CA LEU A 100 1.92 -11.17 12.67
C LEU A 100 1.56 -12.19 13.76
N ASN A 101 1.52 -11.75 15.01
CA ASN A 101 1.01 -12.57 16.12
C ASN A 101 -0.52 -12.53 16.16
N ILE A 102 -1.15 -13.68 16.34
CA ILE A 102 -2.60 -13.74 16.58
C ILE A 102 -2.83 -13.54 18.08
N PRO A 103 -3.56 -12.50 18.52
CA PRO A 103 -3.77 -12.24 19.95
C PRO A 103 -4.40 -13.43 20.68
N ASP A 104 -3.96 -13.65 21.91
CA ASP A 104 -4.52 -14.63 22.86
C ASP A 104 -4.40 -16.12 22.46
N VAL A 105 -3.81 -16.42 21.30
CA VAL A 105 -3.42 -17.76 20.87
C VAL A 105 -1.93 -17.79 20.53
N LYS A 106 -1.26 -18.94 20.69
CA LYS A 106 0.18 -19.10 20.38
C LYS A 106 0.42 -19.34 18.89
N GLU A 107 -0.34 -18.66 18.05
CA GLU A 107 -0.32 -18.82 16.60
C GLU A 107 0.10 -17.52 15.90
N GLN A 108 0.61 -17.66 14.68
CA GLN A 108 1.20 -16.56 13.92
C GLN A 108 0.83 -16.70 12.45
N ILE A 109 0.68 -15.57 11.78
CA ILE A 109 0.77 -15.49 10.33
C ILE A 109 2.24 -15.19 10.02
N LYS A 110 2.86 -16.03 9.20
CA LYS A 110 4.29 -15.98 8.89
C LYS A 110 4.52 -15.79 7.40
N ASP A 111 5.72 -15.36 7.07
CA ASP A 111 6.20 -15.22 5.69
C ASP A 111 5.19 -14.43 4.84
N LEU A 112 4.58 -13.40 5.43
CA LEU A 112 3.60 -12.57 4.74
C LEU A 112 4.35 -11.59 3.83
N ASN A 113 4.08 -11.69 2.54
CA ASN A 113 4.75 -10.97 1.48
C ASN A 113 3.68 -10.30 0.61
N LEU A 114 3.91 -9.03 0.27
CA LEU A 114 3.06 -8.26 -0.64
C LEU A 114 3.91 -7.55 -1.68
N GLU A 115 3.49 -7.65 -2.95
CA GLU A 115 3.97 -6.82 -4.04
C GLU A 115 2.78 -6.09 -4.67
N GLY A 116 2.89 -4.77 -4.75
CA GLY A 116 1.86 -3.89 -5.27
C GLY A 116 2.42 -2.83 -6.21
N PHE A 117 1.55 -2.34 -7.07
CA PHE A 117 1.81 -1.27 -8.01
C PHE A 117 0.63 -0.30 -8.05
N PHE A 118 0.92 0.99 -8.17
CA PHE A 118 -0.07 2.03 -8.36
C PHE A 118 0.37 2.95 -9.49
N LYS A 119 -0.59 3.43 -10.28
CA LYS A 119 -0.41 4.58 -11.15
C LYS A 119 -1.65 5.49 -11.15
N SER A 120 -1.46 6.79 -11.32
CA SER A 120 -2.58 7.76 -11.34
C SER A 120 -3.29 7.88 -12.68
N GLY A 121 -2.61 7.57 -13.80
CA GLY A 121 -3.10 7.88 -15.15
C GLY A 121 -2.64 9.24 -15.66
N GLU A 122 -3.05 9.62 -16.88
CA GLU A 122 -2.59 10.83 -17.56
C GLU A 122 -3.57 12.01 -17.45
N LYS A 123 -4.84 11.73 -17.15
CA LYS A 123 -5.86 12.75 -16.96
C LYS A 123 -5.65 13.56 -15.68
N ASN A 124 -6.21 14.76 -15.67
CA ASN A 124 -6.31 15.59 -14.46
C ASN A 124 -7.48 15.15 -13.54
N ASP A 125 -7.69 13.83 -13.44
CA ASP A 125 -8.58 13.14 -12.52
C ASP A 125 -8.04 11.71 -12.29
N PHE A 126 -8.69 10.92 -11.43
CA PHE A 126 -8.26 9.54 -11.18
C PHE A 126 -9.05 8.49 -11.98
N SER A 127 -9.69 8.88 -13.09
CA SER A 127 -10.47 7.93 -13.93
C SER A 127 -9.58 6.91 -14.65
N GLU A 128 -8.28 7.17 -14.74
CA GLU A 128 -7.26 6.27 -15.31
C GLU A 128 -6.34 5.67 -14.24
N ALA A 129 -6.64 5.92 -12.96
CA ALA A 129 -5.85 5.38 -11.87
C ALA A 129 -6.02 3.85 -11.80
N GLN A 130 -4.91 3.16 -11.52
CA GLN A 130 -4.88 1.72 -11.34
C GLN A 130 -4.10 1.36 -10.08
N LEU A 131 -4.62 0.43 -9.31
CA LEU A 131 -3.97 -0.21 -8.17
C LEU A 131 -3.99 -1.72 -8.39
N GLU A 132 -2.82 -2.33 -8.34
CA GLU A 132 -2.63 -3.76 -8.49
C GLU A 132 -1.91 -4.29 -7.25
N ILE A 133 -2.51 -5.25 -6.55
CA ILE A 133 -1.80 -6.14 -5.65
C ILE A 133 -1.43 -7.37 -6.48
N LYS A 134 -0.23 -7.33 -7.05
CA LYS A 134 0.30 -8.39 -7.93
C LYS A 134 0.42 -9.72 -7.19
N SER A 135 0.67 -9.68 -5.89
CA SER A 135 0.79 -10.87 -5.07
C SER A 135 0.68 -10.50 -3.60
N LEU A 136 -0.25 -11.12 -2.88
CA LEU A 136 -0.24 -11.22 -1.42
C LEU A 136 -0.15 -12.69 -1.04
N LYS A 137 0.90 -13.09 -0.33
CA LYS A 137 1.13 -14.49 0.06
C LYS A 137 1.57 -14.59 1.50
N GLY A 138 1.20 -15.67 2.18
CA GLY A 138 1.65 -15.93 3.54
C GLY A 138 1.19 -17.28 4.08
N GLN A 139 1.80 -17.67 5.19
CA GLN A 139 1.42 -18.86 5.95
C GLN A 139 0.42 -18.45 7.03
N LEU A 140 -0.79 -18.99 6.94
CA LEU A 140 -1.81 -18.87 7.98
C LEU A 140 -1.73 -20.10 8.90
N PRO A 141 -2.30 -20.06 10.11
CA PRO A 141 -2.44 -21.28 10.90
C PRO A 141 -3.17 -22.36 10.10
N GLY A 142 -2.57 -23.54 9.99
CA GLY A 142 -3.15 -24.67 9.25
C GLY A 142 -3.21 -24.52 7.72
N GLY A 143 -2.63 -23.48 7.13
CA GLY A 143 -2.66 -23.31 5.67
C GLY A 143 -1.92 -22.08 5.15
N TYR A 144 -2.54 -21.37 4.21
CA TYR A 144 -1.92 -20.31 3.42
C TYR A 144 -2.94 -19.27 2.96
N ILE A 145 -2.43 -18.12 2.52
CA ILE A 145 -3.14 -17.14 1.71
C ILE A 145 -2.36 -16.91 0.43
N ASN A 146 -3.05 -16.87 -0.70
CA ASN A 146 -2.61 -16.29 -1.96
C ASN A 146 -3.72 -15.38 -2.46
N ALA A 147 -3.42 -14.12 -2.76
CA ALA A 147 -4.40 -13.20 -3.29
C ALA A 147 -3.80 -12.28 -4.35
N HIS A 148 -4.65 -11.90 -5.29
CA HIS A 148 -4.38 -10.92 -6.33
C HIS A 148 -5.56 -9.94 -6.37
N LEU A 149 -5.27 -8.65 -6.50
CA LEU A 149 -6.29 -7.62 -6.62
C LEU A 149 -5.92 -6.67 -7.74
N PHE A 150 -6.90 -6.30 -8.55
CA PHE A 150 -6.80 -5.22 -9.51
C PHE A 150 -7.99 -4.29 -9.32
N LEU A 151 -7.72 -2.99 -9.24
CA LEU A 151 -8.68 -1.90 -9.11
C LEU A 151 -8.33 -0.84 -10.15
N GLU A 152 -9.30 -0.41 -10.94
CA GLU A 152 -9.13 0.66 -11.92
C GLU A 152 -10.27 1.67 -11.86
N ASP A 153 -10.03 2.86 -12.44
CA ASP A 153 -10.97 3.99 -12.49
C ASP A 153 -11.45 4.42 -11.09
N PHE A 154 -10.65 5.20 -10.37
CA PHE A 154 -11.00 5.60 -9.01
C PHE A 154 -12.18 6.59 -8.96
N THR A 155 -12.73 7.01 -10.11
CA THR A 155 -13.95 7.83 -10.19
C THR A 155 -15.21 6.98 -10.37
N ASN A 156 -15.08 5.80 -10.94
CA ASN A 156 -16.13 4.78 -11.05
C ASN A 156 -15.50 3.38 -10.92
N PRO A 157 -15.10 2.98 -9.70
CA PRO A 157 -14.15 1.89 -9.53
C PRO A 157 -14.70 0.53 -9.91
N THR A 158 -13.94 -0.19 -10.73
CA THR A 158 -14.14 -1.61 -11.01
C THR A 158 -13.00 -2.40 -10.39
N PHE A 159 -13.31 -3.60 -9.90
CA PHE A 159 -12.32 -4.46 -9.28
C PHE A 159 -12.40 -5.90 -9.81
N ASP A 160 -11.27 -6.58 -9.76
CA ASP A 160 -11.09 -8.01 -9.99
C ASP A 160 -10.23 -8.54 -8.85
N ILE A 161 -10.76 -9.48 -8.07
CA ILE A 161 -10.07 -10.02 -6.91
C ILE A 161 -10.11 -11.54 -6.95
N LEU A 162 -8.93 -12.13 -6.87
CA LEU A 162 -8.73 -13.57 -6.74
C LEU A 162 -8.21 -13.88 -5.33
N TRP A 163 -8.92 -14.74 -4.61
CA TRP A 163 -8.54 -15.23 -3.29
C TRP A 163 -8.39 -16.75 -3.33
N ASP A 164 -7.28 -17.26 -2.79
CA ASP A 164 -7.07 -18.67 -2.49
C ASP A 164 -6.52 -18.77 -1.07
N ILE A 165 -7.40 -19.14 -0.14
CA ILE A 165 -7.15 -19.12 1.30
C ILE A 165 -7.46 -20.48 1.88
N LYS A 166 -6.55 -20.99 2.69
CA LYS A 166 -6.79 -22.14 3.57
C LYS A 166 -6.31 -21.81 4.97
N SER A 167 -7.13 -22.01 6.00
CA SER A 167 -6.69 -21.78 7.37
C SER A 167 -7.54 -22.48 8.43
N ASN A 168 -6.94 -22.74 9.58
CA ASN A 168 -7.64 -23.00 10.82
C ASN A 168 -8.17 -21.68 11.38
N LEU A 169 -9.46 -21.64 11.69
CA LEU A 169 -10.13 -20.43 12.18
C LEU A 169 -9.86 -20.13 13.65
N HIS A 170 -9.19 -21.05 14.35
CA HIS A 170 -8.85 -20.92 15.75
C HIS A 170 -8.09 -19.61 16.01
N GLY A 171 -8.66 -18.72 16.83
CA GLY A 171 -8.06 -17.42 17.16
C GLY A 171 -8.17 -16.34 16.07
N LEU A 172 -8.56 -16.65 14.83
CA LEU A 172 -8.67 -15.64 13.75
C LEU A 172 -9.80 -14.64 13.95
N VAL A 173 -10.84 -14.98 14.73
CA VAL A 173 -11.99 -14.10 15.06
C VAL A 173 -11.55 -12.71 15.56
N LYS A 174 -10.48 -12.68 16.36
CA LYS A 174 -9.96 -11.44 16.96
C LYS A 174 -9.15 -10.60 15.96
N VAL A 175 -8.48 -11.25 15.03
CA VAL A 175 -7.76 -10.56 13.93
C VAL A 175 -8.78 -9.95 12.96
N LEU A 176 -9.85 -10.69 12.66
CA LEU A 176 -10.93 -10.27 11.76
C LEU A 176 -11.96 -9.33 12.40
N LYS A 177 -11.83 -9.02 13.70
CA LYS A 177 -12.73 -8.14 14.48
C LYS A 177 -14.21 -8.54 14.35
N MET A 178 -14.50 -9.83 14.43
CA MET A 178 -15.88 -10.34 14.35
C MET A 178 -16.52 -10.29 15.74
N ASP A 179 -16.93 -9.10 16.19
CA ASP A 179 -17.42 -8.83 17.56
C ASP A 179 -18.66 -9.66 17.98
N ALA A 180 -19.38 -10.25 17.02
CA ALA A 180 -20.55 -11.08 17.26
C ALA A 180 -20.25 -12.56 17.52
N ILE A 181 -18.99 -13.00 17.40
CA ILE A 181 -18.58 -14.41 17.51
C ILE A 181 -17.63 -14.57 18.69
N GLU A 182 -18.02 -15.37 19.69
CA GLU A 182 -17.17 -15.61 20.88
C GLU A 182 -15.98 -16.54 20.59
N SER A 183 -16.19 -17.55 19.74
CA SER A 183 -15.14 -18.47 19.28
C SER A 183 -15.50 -19.06 17.93
N LEU A 184 -14.52 -19.20 17.05
CA LEU A 184 -14.64 -19.88 15.76
C LEU A 184 -13.52 -20.92 15.69
N ASP A 185 -13.89 -22.13 15.30
CA ASP A 185 -12.98 -23.26 15.18
C ASP A 185 -13.35 -24.05 13.91
N GLY A 186 -12.42 -24.87 13.43
CA GLY A 186 -12.53 -25.59 12.16
C GLY A 186 -11.62 -25.04 11.07
N GLU A 187 -11.61 -25.75 9.94
CA GLU A 187 -10.85 -25.40 8.75
C GLU A 187 -11.74 -24.65 7.76
N VAL A 188 -11.20 -23.58 7.17
CA VAL A 188 -11.79 -22.90 6.02
C VAL A 188 -10.92 -23.10 4.80
N SER A 189 -11.55 -23.30 3.65
CA SER A 189 -10.90 -23.20 2.34
C SER A 189 -11.80 -22.37 1.44
N ILE A 190 -11.23 -21.28 0.91
CA ILE A 190 -11.91 -20.33 0.03
C ILE A 190 -11.09 -20.26 -1.24
N TYR A 191 -11.74 -20.52 -2.37
CA TYR A 191 -11.22 -20.18 -3.68
C TYR A 191 -12.29 -19.37 -4.39
N ASP A 192 -12.02 -18.11 -4.63
CA ASP A 192 -12.99 -17.18 -5.18
C ASP A 192 -12.34 -16.23 -6.18
N ASN A 193 -13.07 -15.92 -7.26
CA ASN A 193 -12.71 -14.88 -8.21
C ASN A 193 -13.94 -14.00 -8.41
N THR A 194 -13.88 -12.80 -7.85
CA THR A 194 -14.98 -11.84 -7.88
C THR A 194 -14.59 -10.61 -8.68
N LYS A 195 -15.48 -10.23 -9.60
CA LYS A 195 -15.40 -8.97 -10.34
C LYS A 195 -16.63 -8.15 -10.03
N GLY A 196 -16.47 -6.84 -9.91
CA GLY A 196 -17.60 -5.97 -9.62
C GLY A 196 -17.23 -4.50 -9.74
N PHE A 197 -18.14 -3.64 -9.27
CA PHE A 197 -17.88 -2.22 -9.16
C PHE A 197 -18.22 -1.70 -7.76
N TYR A 198 -17.51 -0.66 -7.35
CA TYR A 198 -17.72 0.02 -6.07
C TYR A 198 -18.49 1.32 -6.29
N ASP A 199 -19.71 1.40 -5.76
CA ASP A 199 -20.47 2.65 -5.82
C ASP A 199 -19.99 3.60 -4.71
N LEU A 200 -19.17 4.57 -5.10
CA LEU A 200 -18.64 5.61 -4.21
C LEU A 200 -19.72 6.41 -3.45
N LYS A 201 -20.94 6.51 -3.99
CA LYS A 201 -22.02 7.29 -3.34
C LYS A 201 -22.68 6.52 -2.22
N SER A 202 -22.94 5.24 -2.44
CA SER A 202 -23.59 4.39 -1.45
C SER A 202 -22.60 3.68 -0.52
N GLY A 203 -21.31 3.64 -0.90
CA GLY A 203 -20.26 2.93 -0.21
C GLY A 203 -20.36 1.41 -0.33
N ASN A 204 -21.19 0.91 -1.26
CA ASN A 204 -21.48 -0.50 -1.43
C ASN A 204 -20.76 -1.09 -2.64
N ILE A 205 -20.41 -2.38 -2.51
CA ILE A 205 -20.04 -3.22 -3.63
C ILE A 205 -21.33 -3.64 -4.33
N VAL A 206 -21.35 -3.49 -5.66
CA VAL A 206 -22.42 -4.02 -6.50
C VAL A 206 -21.80 -5.12 -7.36
N GLU A 207 -22.29 -6.34 -7.14
CA GLU A 207 -21.94 -7.55 -7.88
C GLU A 207 -22.72 -7.65 -9.19
#